data_AF-A0A0H4BYZ7-F1
#
_entry.id   AF-A0A0H4BYZ7-F1
#
_cell.length_a   1.000
_cell.length_b   1.000
_cell.length_c   1.000
_cell.angle_alpha   90.00
_cell.angle_beta   90.00
_cell.angle_gamma   90.00
#
_symmetry.space_group_name_H-M   'P 1'
#
loop_
_entity.id
_entity.type
_entity.pdbx_description
1 polymer ?
#
loop_
_entity_poly.entity_id
_entity_poly.type
_entity_poly.pdbx_seq_one_letter_code
_entity_poly.pdbx_strand_id
1 'polypeptide(L)'
;MSNDAASGAPETALPLGDAALLSAFAKLFKEEVVPAIDERIAAVRGPLLEAYDGPTGQRSVDAKVNGVAVATHTVAISKDKFVIGDEDAFTAFAEERGEAEVIIQARPAFREAMLKRATYDKDTGTIVDKLTGEVIPGISRIPGGKPTGSVTFRWKEDGKEAVMDAFRSGQLDALLRGVPMLPAPGGEQ
;
A
#
# COMPACT_ATOMS: atom_id res chain seq x y z
N MET A 1 -5.89 -19.28 51.25
CA MET A 1 -5.08 -18.50 50.29
C MET A 1 -5.85 -18.48 48.98
N SER A 2 -6.67 -17.44 48.79
CA SER A 2 -7.48 -17.24 47.59
C SER A 2 -6.58 -16.94 46.40
N ASN A 3 -6.75 -17.66 45.30
CA ASN A 3 -6.25 -17.21 44.00
C ASN A 3 -7.26 -16.22 43.45
N ASP A 4 -6.87 -14.96 43.52
CA ASP A 4 -7.61 -13.83 42.98
C ASP A 4 -7.62 -13.93 41.46
N ALA A 5 -8.81 -14.02 40.90
CA ALA A 5 -9.05 -14.08 39.47
C ALA A 5 -8.86 -12.65 38.93
N ALA A 6 -7.70 -12.39 38.31
CA ALA A 6 -7.54 -11.22 37.45
C ALA A 6 -8.38 -11.41 36.18
N SER A 7 -9.66 -11.09 36.30
CA SER A 7 -10.58 -10.86 35.19
C SER A 7 -10.07 -9.65 34.40
N GLY A 8 -9.23 -9.88 33.39
CA GLY A 8 -9.02 -8.91 32.32
C GLY A 8 -10.35 -8.70 31.59
N ALA A 9 -11.07 -7.64 31.95
CA ALA A 9 -12.23 -7.22 31.18
C ALA A 9 -11.80 -7.02 29.71
N PRO A 10 -12.53 -7.56 28.72
CA PRO A 10 -12.22 -7.31 27.32
C PRO A 10 -12.31 -5.81 27.07
N GLU A 11 -11.23 -5.22 26.58
CA GLU A 11 -11.19 -3.88 26.01
C GLU A 11 -12.37 -3.79 25.04
N THR A 12 -13.42 -3.06 25.44
CA THR A 12 -14.67 -2.99 24.70
C THR A 12 -14.36 -2.51 23.29
N ALA A 13 -14.45 -3.42 22.32
CA ALA A 13 -14.25 -3.11 20.92
C ALA A 13 -15.15 -1.92 20.55
N LEU A 14 -14.57 -0.92 19.88
CA LEU A 14 -15.30 0.26 19.43
C LEU A 14 -16.56 -0.16 18.66
N PRO A 15 -17.70 0.53 18.85
CA PRO A 15 -18.88 0.33 18.00
C PRO A 15 -18.51 0.45 16.52
N LEU A 16 -19.14 -0.37 15.65
CA LEU A 16 -18.81 -0.41 14.22
C LEU A 16 -18.94 0.95 13.52
N GLY A 17 -19.89 1.79 13.96
CA GLY A 17 -20.06 3.16 13.47
C GLY A 17 -18.86 4.05 13.80
N ASP A 18 -18.36 3.95 15.04
CA ASP A 18 -17.19 4.70 15.51
C ASP A 18 -15.91 4.22 14.82
N ALA A 19 -15.77 2.91 14.62
CA ALA A 19 -14.67 2.32 13.86
C ALA A 19 -14.68 2.80 12.39
N ALA A 20 -15.86 2.89 11.76
CA ALA A 20 -16.01 3.41 10.41
C ALA A 20 -15.71 4.92 10.34
N LEU A 21 -16.13 5.69 11.35
CA LEU A 21 -15.82 7.12 11.47
C LEU A 21 -14.32 7.36 11.66
N LEU A 22 -13.67 6.58 12.51
CA LEU A 22 -12.22 6.61 12.68
C LEU A 22 -11.49 6.26 11.37
N SER A 23 -11.98 5.25 10.64
CA SER A 23 -11.44 4.91 9.31
C SER A 23 -11.63 6.05 8.30
N ALA A 24 -12.77 6.75 8.32
CA ALA A 24 -13.02 7.89 7.45
C ALA A 24 -12.08 9.05 7.79
N PHE A 25 -11.92 9.36 9.08
CA PHE A 25 -10.97 10.36 9.55
C PHE A 25 -9.52 10.02 9.15
N ALA A 26 -9.07 8.78 9.37
CA ALA A 26 -7.73 8.35 8.99
C ALA A 26 -7.50 8.47 7.47
N LYS A 27 -8.52 8.18 6.66
CA LYS A 27 -8.47 8.35 5.20
C LYS A 27 -8.35 9.81 4.81
N LEU A 28 -9.10 10.70 5.46
CA LEU A 28 -9.03 12.14 5.27
C LEU A 28 -7.68 12.73 5.70
N PHE A 29 -7.19 12.33 6.88
CA PHE A 29 -5.86 12.71 7.36
C PHE A 29 -4.76 12.28 6.38
N LYS A 30 -4.86 11.06 5.83
CA LYS A 30 -3.94 10.58 4.79
C LYS A 30 -4.07 11.38 3.49
N GLU A 31 -5.24 11.90 3.15
CA GLU A 31 -5.45 12.68 1.93
C GLU A 31 -4.97 14.13 2.06
N GLU A 32 -5.09 14.74 3.24
CA GLU A 32 -4.80 16.16 3.44
C GLU A 32 -3.44 16.41 4.12
N VAL A 33 -3.14 15.64 5.16
CA VAL A 33 -1.98 15.92 6.03
C VAL A 33 -0.72 15.22 5.51
N VAL A 34 -0.84 13.98 5.04
CA VAL A 34 0.33 13.23 4.53
C VAL A 34 0.98 13.95 3.34
N PRO A 35 0.27 14.47 2.32
CA PRO A 35 0.91 15.22 1.24
C PRO A 35 1.67 16.46 1.73
N ALA A 36 1.13 17.18 2.72
CA ALA A 36 1.81 18.33 3.31
C ALA A 36 3.07 17.92 4.10
N ILE A 37 3.04 16.79 4.81
CA ILE A 37 4.24 16.21 5.45
C ILE A 37 5.25 15.79 4.38
N ASP A 38 4.80 15.10 3.34
CA ASP A 38 5.64 14.62 2.24
C ASP A 38 6.32 15.79 1.52
N GLU A 39 5.62 16.92 1.34
CA GLU A 39 6.22 18.15 0.81
C GLU A 39 7.34 18.67 1.71
N ARG A 40 7.16 18.67 3.04
CA ARG A 40 8.21 19.06 3.99
C ARG A 40 9.40 18.11 3.96
N ILE A 41 9.16 16.80 3.85
CA ILE A 41 10.22 15.79 3.68
C ILE A 41 10.97 16.04 2.36
N ALA A 42 10.24 16.28 1.27
CA ALA A 42 10.81 16.54 -0.04
C ALA A 42 11.64 17.84 -0.07
N ALA A 43 11.23 18.86 0.69
CA ALA A 43 11.95 20.13 0.79
C ALA A 43 13.39 19.99 1.33
N VAL A 44 13.69 18.93 2.09
CA VAL A 44 15.05 18.66 2.60
C VAL A 44 16.01 18.24 1.46
N ARG A 45 15.47 17.71 0.35
CA ARG A 45 16.28 17.17 -0.75
C ARG A 45 17.18 18.21 -1.41
N GLY A 46 16.64 19.39 -1.73
CA GLY A 46 17.37 20.45 -2.45
C GLY A 46 18.66 20.86 -1.71
N PRO A 47 18.55 21.32 -0.45
CA PRO A 47 19.71 21.70 0.35
C PRO A 47 20.74 20.57 0.56
N LEU A 48 20.30 19.32 0.68
CA LEU A 48 21.21 18.18 0.82
C LEU A 48 21.99 17.89 -0.47
N LEU A 49 21.37 18.02 -1.64
CA LEU A 49 22.06 17.86 -2.92
C LEU A 49 23.05 19.01 -3.14
N GLU A 50 22.66 20.25 -2.84
CA GLU A 50 23.57 21.40 -2.90
C GLU A 50 24.78 21.24 -1.97
N ALA A 51 24.57 20.71 -0.76
CA ALA A 51 25.65 20.41 0.19
C ALA A 51 26.59 19.29 -0.29
N TYR A 52 26.06 18.32 -1.04
CA TYR A 52 26.85 17.25 -1.65
C TYR A 52 27.65 17.75 -2.86
N ASP A 53 27.06 18.56 -3.74
CA ASP A 53 27.72 19.12 -4.92
C ASP A 53 28.68 20.28 -4.57
N GLY A 54 28.54 20.85 -3.38
CA GLY A 54 29.40 21.89 -2.84
C GLY A 54 30.82 21.42 -2.49
N PRO A 55 31.71 22.35 -2.13
CA PRO A 55 33.14 22.07 -1.89
C PRO A 55 33.41 21.12 -0.70
N THR A 56 32.43 20.92 0.17
CA THR A 56 32.53 20.03 1.33
C THR A 56 32.16 18.58 1.02
N GLY A 57 31.50 18.31 -0.13
CA GLY A 57 31.10 16.95 -0.51
C GLY A 57 30.19 16.27 0.52
N GLN A 58 29.39 17.05 1.27
CA GLN A 58 28.73 16.53 2.46
C GLN A 58 27.63 15.53 2.09
N ARG A 59 27.91 14.26 2.34
CA ARG A 59 27.02 13.14 1.97
C ARG A 59 25.89 12.90 2.96
N SER A 60 26.07 13.26 4.22
CA SER A 60 25.10 12.98 5.28
C SER A 60 24.97 14.09 6.32
N VAL A 61 23.78 14.22 6.89
CA VAL A 61 23.43 15.19 7.94
C VAL A 61 22.56 14.50 8.99
N ASP A 62 22.93 14.64 10.26
CA ASP A 62 22.13 14.16 11.38
C ASP A 62 21.06 15.17 11.79
N ALA A 63 19.81 14.72 11.85
CA ALA A 63 18.72 15.41 12.55
C ALA A 63 18.86 15.15 14.05
N LYS A 64 18.88 16.22 14.85
CA LYS A 64 19.11 16.15 16.30
C LYS A 64 17.93 16.72 17.09
N VAL A 65 17.56 16.06 18.19
CA VAL A 65 16.62 16.57 19.20
C VAL A 65 17.39 16.72 20.49
N ASN A 66 17.40 17.93 21.06
CA ASN A 66 18.17 18.24 22.29
C ASN A 66 19.65 17.81 22.21
N GLY A 67 20.27 17.98 21.03
CA GLY A 67 21.67 17.61 20.78
C GLY A 67 21.92 16.12 20.52
N VAL A 68 20.92 15.25 20.73
CA VAL A 68 20.99 13.82 20.44
C VAL A 68 20.57 13.56 19.01
N ALA A 69 21.39 12.85 18.23
CA ALA A 69 21.02 12.44 16.87
C ALA A 69 19.86 11.44 16.91
N VAL A 70 18.78 11.76 16.20
CA VAL A 70 17.56 10.94 16.13
C VAL A 70 17.30 10.36 14.74
N ALA A 71 17.89 10.94 13.69
CA ALA A 71 17.85 10.42 12.33
C ALA A 71 19.01 10.98 11.51
N THR A 72 19.34 10.35 10.38
CA THR A 72 20.36 10.82 9.45
C THR A 72 19.81 10.85 8.04
N HIS A 73 19.90 12.00 7.37
CA HIS A 73 19.68 12.07 5.93
C HIS A 73 20.99 11.79 5.21
N THR A 74 20.99 10.89 4.24
CA THR A 74 22.15 10.57 3.41
C THR A 74 21.79 10.69 1.94
N VAL A 75 22.62 11.37 1.17
CA VAL A 75 22.48 11.43 -0.30
C VAL A 75 22.75 10.04 -0.87
N ALA A 76 21.71 9.45 -1.45
CA ALA A 76 21.81 8.17 -2.14
C ALA A 76 22.51 8.36 -3.48
N ILE A 77 23.57 7.60 -3.68
CA ILE A 77 24.31 7.58 -4.94
C ILE A 77 23.87 6.30 -5.65
N SER A 78 23.24 6.44 -6.81
CA SER A 78 22.88 5.29 -7.63
C SER A 78 24.14 4.56 -8.07
N LYS A 79 24.13 3.25 -7.93
CA LYS A 79 25.12 2.40 -8.60
C LYS A 79 24.78 2.36 -10.09
N ASP A 80 25.80 2.06 -10.89
CA ASP A 80 25.62 1.83 -12.31
C ASP A 80 24.56 0.74 -12.54
N LYS A 81 23.61 1.06 -13.43
CA LYS A 81 22.63 0.11 -13.94
C LYS A 81 23.03 -0.23 -15.37
N PHE A 82 23.26 -1.51 -15.62
CA PHE A 82 23.48 -2.01 -16.97
C PHE A 82 22.14 -2.40 -17.56
N VAL A 83 21.89 -1.94 -18.79
CA VAL A 83 20.73 -2.33 -19.59
C VAL A 83 21.25 -2.99 -20.85
N ILE A 84 20.53 -3.97 -21.35
CA ILE A 84 20.83 -4.60 -22.63
C ILE A 84 20.48 -3.57 -23.71
N GLY A 85 21.51 -3.10 -24.43
CA GLY A 85 21.34 -2.14 -25.53
C GLY A 85 20.99 -2.79 -26.86
N ASP A 86 21.32 -4.09 -27.00
CA ASP A 86 21.09 -4.91 -28.18
C ASP A 86 20.66 -6.31 -27.72
N GLU A 87 19.37 -6.59 -27.88
CA GLU A 87 18.75 -7.84 -27.42
C GLU A 87 19.22 -9.04 -28.25
N ASP A 88 19.48 -8.85 -29.54
CA ASP A 88 19.89 -9.91 -30.45
C ASP A 88 21.33 -10.34 -30.13
N ALA A 89 22.23 -9.37 -29.90
CA ALA A 89 23.61 -9.64 -29.50
C ALA A 89 23.69 -10.31 -28.11
N PHE A 90 22.85 -9.90 -27.17
CA PHE A 90 22.79 -10.53 -25.85
C PHE A 90 22.20 -11.94 -25.90
N THR A 91 21.18 -12.17 -26.73
CA THR A 91 20.58 -13.49 -26.92
C THR A 91 21.58 -14.46 -27.55
N ALA A 92 22.32 -14.03 -28.59
CA ALA A 92 23.38 -14.83 -29.18
C ALA A 92 24.47 -15.19 -28.14
N PHE A 93 24.86 -14.24 -27.28
CA PHE A 93 25.78 -14.51 -26.18
C PHE A 93 25.22 -15.53 -25.17
N ALA A 94 23.94 -15.45 -24.84
CA ALA A 94 23.30 -16.42 -23.93
C ALA A 94 23.22 -17.82 -24.55
N GLU A 95 22.92 -17.92 -25.85
CA GLU A 95 22.93 -19.16 -26.61
C GLU A 95 24.33 -19.80 -26.63
N GLU A 96 25.39 -19.02 -26.89
CA GLU A 96 26.78 -19.48 -26.83
C GLU A 96 27.18 -20.02 -25.45
N ARG A 97 26.56 -19.52 -24.38
CA ARG A 97 26.79 -19.97 -23.00
C ARG A 97 25.91 -21.15 -22.60
N GLY A 98 24.98 -21.59 -23.45
CA GLY A 98 24.04 -22.66 -23.14
C GLY A 98 22.96 -22.24 -22.13
N GLU A 99 22.75 -20.94 -21.94
CA GLU A 99 21.78 -20.37 -20.98
C GLU A 99 20.45 -20.00 -21.66
N ALA A 100 20.23 -20.44 -22.91
CA ALA A 100 18.98 -20.22 -23.63
C ALA A 100 17.97 -21.36 -23.41
N GLU A 101 16.73 -21.02 -23.07
CA GLU A 101 15.63 -21.97 -22.85
C GLU A 101 14.50 -21.77 -23.88
N VAL A 102 13.96 -22.88 -24.39
CA VAL A 102 12.77 -22.87 -25.26
C VAL A 102 11.53 -23.22 -24.44
N ILE A 103 10.67 -22.22 -24.21
CA ILE A 103 9.41 -22.41 -23.48
C ILE A 103 8.25 -22.65 -24.45
N ILE A 104 7.66 -23.84 -24.40
CA ILE A 104 6.40 -24.15 -25.10
C ILE A 104 5.23 -23.72 -24.21
N GLN A 105 4.59 -22.62 -24.58
CA GLN A 105 3.42 -22.09 -23.88
C GLN A 105 2.20 -21.97 -24.80
N ALA A 106 1.01 -22.21 -24.24
CA ALA A 106 -0.23 -21.87 -24.91
C ALA A 106 -0.28 -20.36 -25.19
N ARG A 107 -0.81 -19.96 -26.35
CA ARG A 107 -0.90 -18.54 -26.73
C ARG A 107 -1.63 -17.75 -25.63
N PRO A 108 -1.07 -16.64 -25.11
CA PRO A 108 -1.68 -15.87 -24.03
C PRO A 108 -3.13 -15.47 -24.31
N ALA A 109 -3.41 -15.01 -25.54
CA ALA A 109 -4.75 -14.64 -25.97
C ALA A 109 -5.75 -15.82 -25.93
N PHE A 110 -5.31 -17.03 -26.29
CA PHE A 110 -6.15 -18.24 -26.22
C PHE A 110 -6.46 -18.57 -24.76
N ARG A 111 -5.45 -18.55 -23.88
CA ARG A 111 -5.62 -18.79 -22.44
C ARG A 111 -6.61 -17.80 -21.82
N GLU A 112 -6.48 -16.51 -22.10
CA GLU A 112 -7.39 -15.49 -21.59
C GLU A 112 -8.82 -15.67 -22.13
N ALA A 113 -8.96 -15.95 -23.42
CA ALA A 113 -10.26 -16.15 -24.04
C ALA A 113 -10.98 -17.37 -23.43
N MET A 114 -10.28 -18.47 -23.21
CA MET A 114 -10.83 -19.67 -22.57
C MET A 114 -11.27 -19.38 -21.12
N LEU A 115 -10.46 -18.68 -20.32
CA LEU A 115 -10.82 -18.33 -18.94
C LEU A 115 -12.04 -17.40 -18.87
N LYS A 116 -12.20 -16.45 -19.80
CA LYS A 116 -13.38 -15.56 -19.87
C LYS A 116 -14.67 -16.29 -20.28
N ARG A 117 -14.53 -17.45 -20.93
CA ARG A 117 -15.65 -18.27 -21.42
C ARG A 117 -15.97 -19.43 -20.49
N ALA A 118 -15.04 -19.83 -19.63
CA ALA A 118 -15.24 -20.85 -18.62
C ALA A 118 -16.46 -20.53 -17.75
N THR A 119 -17.41 -21.46 -17.70
CA THR A 119 -18.54 -21.44 -16.78
C THR A 119 -18.61 -22.75 -16.02
N TYR A 120 -19.11 -22.69 -14.79
CA TYR A 120 -19.28 -23.87 -13.97
C TYR A 120 -20.65 -24.48 -14.21
N ASP A 121 -20.66 -25.70 -14.72
CA ASP A 121 -21.86 -26.51 -14.80
C ASP A 121 -22.13 -27.16 -13.43
N LYS A 122 -23.27 -26.83 -12.84
CA LYS A 122 -23.66 -27.30 -11.51
C LYS A 122 -24.12 -28.76 -11.52
N ASP A 123 -24.62 -29.25 -12.65
CA ASP A 123 -25.21 -30.58 -12.77
C ASP A 123 -24.12 -31.64 -12.94
N THR A 124 -23.10 -31.32 -13.74
CA THR A 124 -21.95 -32.21 -13.99
C THR A 124 -20.76 -31.95 -13.07
N GLY A 125 -20.71 -30.80 -12.39
CA GLY A 125 -19.59 -30.39 -11.55
C GLY A 125 -18.32 -30.02 -12.34
N THR A 126 -18.44 -29.78 -13.65
CA THR A 126 -17.31 -29.50 -14.54
C THR A 126 -17.25 -28.03 -14.96
N ILE A 127 -16.12 -27.63 -15.54
CA ILE A 127 -15.97 -26.31 -16.17
C ILE A 127 -16.10 -26.50 -17.67
N VAL A 128 -17.04 -25.79 -18.27
CA VAL A 128 -17.34 -25.85 -19.71
C VAL A 128 -17.12 -24.51 -20.37
N ASP A 129 -16.81 -24.48 -21.67
CA ASP A 129 -16.88 -23.27 -22.47
C ASP A 129 -18.35 -22.92 -22.67
N LYS A 130 -18.77 -21.75 -22.18
CA LYS A 130 -20.16 -21.28 -22.30
C LYS A 130 -20.65 -21.13 -23.75
N LEU A 131 -19.76 -21.07 -24.74
CA LEU A 131 -20.11 -20.94 -26.16
C LEU A 131 -20.29 -22.29 -26.85
N THR A 132 -19.42 -23.26 -26.57
CA THR A 132 -19.43 -24.56 -27.26
C THR A 132 -20.07 -25.67 -26.42
N GLY A 133 -20.18 -25.49 -25.10
CA GLY A 133 -20.62 -26.51 -24.15
C GLY A 133 -19.57 -27.57 -23.87
N GLU A 134 -18.36 -27.46 -24.44
CA GLU A 134 -17.29 -28.45 -24.27
C GLU A 134 -16.58 -28.27 -22.92
N VAL A 135 -16.18 -29.39 -22.31
CA VAL A 135 -15.42 -29.40 -21.05
C VAL A 135 -14.02 -28.82 -21.29
N ILE A 136 -13.62 -27.84 -20.47
CA ILE A 136 -12.28 -27.25 -20.54
C ILE A 136 -11.36 -27.99 -19.55
N PRO A 137 -10.40 -28.80 -20.03
CA PRO A 137 -9.52 -29.56 -19.15
C PRO A 137 -8.53 -28.65 -18.41
N GLY A 138 -8.12 -29.07 -17.21
CA GLY A 138 -7.06 -28.41 -16.44
C GLY A 138 -7.46 -27.12 -15.71
N ILE A 139 -8.73 -26.74 -15.70
CA ILE A 139 -9.24 -25.59 -14.94
C ILE A 139 -9.93 -26.07 -13.67
N SER A 140 -9.61 -25.44 -12.54
CA SER A 140 -10.27 -25.68 -11.25
C SER A 140 -11.12 -24.48 -10.86
N ARG A 141 -12.31 -24.73 -10.29
CA ARG A 141 -13.17 -23.68 -9.76
C ARG A 141 -12.78 -23.37 -8.32
N ILE A 142 -12.54 -22.08 -8.06
CA ILE A 142 -12.52 -21.55 -6.70
C ILE A 142 -13.90 -20.92 -6.44
N PRO A 143 -14.73 -21.46 -5.52
CA PRO A 143 -16.05 -20.90 -5.24
C PRO A 143 -15.96 -19.44 -4.75
N GLY A 144 -16.61 -18.52 -5.46
CA GLY A 144 -16.77 -17.13 -5.03
C GLY A 144 -17.87 -16.94 -3.97
N GLY A 145 -18.08 -15.69 -3.53
CA GLY A 145 -19.16 -15.32 -2.61
C GLY A 145 -18.81 -15.38 -1.12
N LYS A 146 -17.59 -15.79 -0.77
CA LYS A 146 -17.05 -15.59 0.58
C LYS A 146 -16.50 -14.17 0.69
N PRO A 147 -16.64 -13.49 1.86
CA PRO A 147 -15.90 -12.26 2.11
C PRO A 147 -14.42 -12.50 1.83
N THR A 148 -13.85 -11.70 0.93
CA THR A 148 -12.44 -11.77 0.54
C THR A 148 -11.50 -11.21 1.62
N GLY A 149 -12.06 -10.73 2.74
CA GLY A 149 -11.35 -9.93 3.73
C GLY A 149 -11.08 -8.49 3.29
N SER A 150 -11.38 -8.12 2.04
CA SER A 150 -11.22 -6.75 1.54
C SER A 150 -12.45 -5.91 1.81
N VAL A 151 -12.26 -4.72 2.38
CA VAL A 151 -13.29 -3.69 2.57
C VAL A 151 -13.02 -2.55 1.60
N THR A 152 -14.06 -2.05 0.94
CA THR A 152 -13.96 -0.86 0.07
C THR A 152 -14.55 0.34 0.79
N PHE A 153 -13.80 1.44 0.82
CA PHE A 153 -14.24 2.73 1.34
C PHE A 153 -14.67 3.64 0.19
N ARG A 154 -15.79 4.35 0.34
CA ARG A 154 -16.25 5.39 -0.59
C ARG A 154 -16.84 6.55 0.21
N TRP A 155 -16.46 7.77 -0.15
CA TRP A 155 -17.09 8.97 0.38
C TRP A 155 -18.54 9.06 -0.10
N LYS A 156 -19.44 9.47 0.80
CA LYS A 156 -20.76 9.99 0.43
C LYS A 156 -20.62 11.46 0.06
N GLU A 157 -21.65 12.00 -0.58
CA GLU A 157 -21.81 13.45 -0.79
C GLU A 157 -21.62 14.18 0.55
N ASP A 158 -20.83 15.26 0.52
CA ASP A 158 -20.43 16.11 1.68
C ASP A 158 -19.77 15.39 2.86
N GLY A 159 -19.50 14.08 2.75
CA GLY A 159 -18.95 13.28 3.85
C GLY A 159 -17.55 13.73 4.29
N LYS A 160 -16.75 14.32 3.40
CA LYS A 160 -15.44 14.87 3.74
C LYS A 160 -15.56 16.10 4.63
N GLU A 161 -16.40 17.05 4.23
CA GLU A 161 -16.62 18.31 4.95
C GLU A 161 -17.19 18.04 6.34
N ALA A 162 -18.19 17.15 6.43
CA ALA A 162 -18.77 16.73 7.71
C ALA A 162 -17.73 16.14 8.68
N VAL A 163 -16.80 15.30 8.20
CA VAL A 163 -15.73 14.75 9.05
C VAL A 163 -14.71 15.82 9.44
N MET A 164 -14.36 16.74 8.54
CA MET A 164 -13.49 17.88 8.87
C MET A 164 -14.09 18.79 9.94
N ASP A 165 -15.38 19.09 9.84
CA ASP A 165 -16.06 19.97 10.79
C ASP A 165 -16.23 19.28 12.15
N ALA A 166 -16.54 17.99 12.17
CA ALA A 166 -16.55 17.19 13.40
C ALA A 166 -15.17 17.17 14.07
N PHE A 167 -14.09 17.10 13.29
CA PHE A 167 -12.72 17.20 13.82
C PHE A 167 -12.44 18.59 14.40
N ARG A 168 -12.70 19.66 13.64
CA ARG A 168 -12.43 21.05 14.05
C ARG A 168 -13.24 21.47 15.28
N SER A 169 -14.45 20.95 15.42
CA SER A 169 -15.33 21.22 16.56
C SER A 169 -15.04 20.35 17.78
N GLY A 170 -14.04 19.46 17.73
CA GLY A 170 -13.67 18.57 18.83
C GLY A 170 -14.63 17.39 19.07
N GLN A 171 -15.61 17.18 18.18
CA GLN A 171 -16.58 16.08 18.32
C GLN A 171 -15.93 14.70 18.19
N LEU A 172 -14.72 14.62 17.61
CA LEU A 172 -13.97 13.38 17.46
C LEU A 172 -12.94 13.13 18.57
N ASP A 173 -12.76 14.04 19.54
CA ASP A 173 -11.66 13.99 20.51
C ASP A 173 -11.63 12.70 21.34
N ALA A 174 -12.81 12.20 21.73
CA ALA A 174 -12.91 10.95 22.47
C ALA A 174 -12.45 9.74 21.64
N LEU A 175 -12.74 9.73 20.33
CA LEU A 175 -12.36 8.67 19.39
C LEU A 175 -10.89 8.75 18.98
N LEU A 176 -10.32 9.96 18.96
CA LEU A 176 -8.93 10.22 18.60
C LEU A 176 -7.97 10.09 19.79
N ARG A 177 -8.47 9.81 20.99
CA ARG A 177 -7.63 9.63 22.18
C ARG A 177 -6.67 8.46 21.97
N GLY A 178 -5.37 8.76 21.92
CA GLY A 178 -4.31 7.78 21.68
C GLY A 178 -3.83 7.71 20.22
N VAL A 179 -4.48 8.41 19.29
CA VAL A 179 -3.94 8.62 17.95
C VAL A 179 -2.86 9.71 18.03
N PRO A 180 -1.61 9.44 17.62
CA PRO A 180 -0.58 10.47 17.55
C PRO A 180 -0.99 11.51 16.51
N MET A 181 -1.47 12.65 16.97
CA MET A 181 -1.83 13.79 16.12
C MET A 181 -0.63 14.73 16.01
N LEU A 182 -0.49 15.38 14.86
CA LEU A 182 0.41 16.53 14.79
C LEU A 182 -0.18 17.65 15.65
N PRO A 183 0.56 18.17 16.65
CA PRO A 183 0.09 19.34 17.38
C PRO A 183 -0.03 20.52 16.41
N ALA A 184 -1.09 21.32 16.56
CA ALA A 184 -1.20 22.58 15.84
C ALA A 184 0.03 23.45 16.18
N PRO A 185 0.55 24.25 15.23
CA PRO A 185 1.55 25.25 15.57
C PRO A 185 0.93 26.16 16.63
N GLY A 186 1.52 26.18 17.84
CA GLY A 186 1.04 26.99 18.94
C GLY A 186 1.04 28.45 18.51
N GLY A 187 -0.16 29.06 18.44
CA GLY A 187 -0.27 30.51 18.37
C GLY A 187 0.23 31.09 19.68
N GLU A 188 1.26 31.94 19.60
CA GLU A 188 1.74 32.73 20.72
C GLU A 188 0.57 33.56 21.29
N GLN A 189 0.35 33.43 22.61
CA GLN A 189 -0.39 34.42 23.41
C GLN A 189 0.54 35.54 23.82
#